data_AF-S2XM04-F1
#
_entry.id   AF-S2XM04-F1
#
_cell.length_a   1.000
_cell.length_b   1.000
_cell.length_c   1.000
_cell.angle_alpha   90.00
_cell.angle_beta   90.00
_cell.angle_gamma   90.00
#
_symmetry.space_group_name_H-M   'P 1'
#
loop_
_entity.id
_entity.type
_entity.pdbx_description
1 polymer ?
#
loop_
_entity_poly.entity_id
_entity_poly.type
_entity_poly.pdbx_seq_one_letter_code
_entity_poly.pdbx_strand_id
1 'polypeptide(L)'
;MTFWKAVAAFISAWLISNFTYLLLPFFQYKLFSDGQFVWESLFKFVLDIALFVVLYVGMYYLISFIQSWRMRARYDAAQKERAKEKQ
;
A
#
# COMPACT_ATOMS: atom_id res chain seq x y z
N MET A 1 -10.28 10.71 9.75
CA MET A 1 -10.11 9.31 9.30
C MET A 1 -9.14 9.15 8.14
N THR A 2 -9.17 10.04 7.12
CA THR A 2 -8.27 9.99 5.95
C THR A 2 -6.79 10.15 6.28
N PHE A 3 -6.42 10.96 7.28
CA PHE A 3 -5.02 11.12 7.72
C PHE A 3 -4.45 9.80 8.28
N TRP A 4 -5.10 9.19 9.27
CA TRP A 4 -4.67 7.90 9.83
C TRP A 4 -4.63 6.77 8.80
N LYS A 5 -5.54 6.81 7.82
CA LYS A 5 -5.53 5.89 6.68
C LYS A 5 -4.30 6.08 5.79
N ALA A 6 -3.93 7.32 5.50
CA ALA A 6 -2.72 7.65 4.76
C ALA A 6 -1.45 7.21 5.52
N VAL A 7 -1.39 7.49 6.83
CA VAL A 7 -0.29 7.05 7.70
C VAL A 7 -0.17 5.53 7.72
N ALA A 8 -1.28 4.80 7.90
CA ALA A 8 -1.27 3.34 7.88
C ALA A 8 -0.83 2.78 6.52
N ALA A 9 -1.37 3.31 5.41
CA ALA A 9 -0.96 2.91 4.07
C ALA A 9 0.52 3.19 3.80
N PHE A 10 1.04 4.31 4.29
CA PHE A 10 2.45 4.67 4.19
C PHE A 10 3.34 3.70 4.95
N ILE A 11 3.02 3.42 6.22
CA ILE A 11 3.78 2.46 7.04
C ILE A 11 3.76 1.07 6.42
N SER A 12 2.60 0.61 5.93
CA SER A 12 2.48 -0.69 5.27
C SER A 12 3.26 -0.76 3.97
N ALA A 13 3.16 0.26 3.10
CA ALA A 13 3.92 0.30 1.85
C ALA A 13 5.43 0.36 2.12
N TRP A 14 5.86 1.14 3.13
CA TRP A 14 7.26 1.26 3.54
C TRP A 14 7.82 -0.04 4.14
N LEU A 15 7.05 -0.76 4.95
CA LEU A 15 7.44 -2.08 5.43
C LEU A 15 7.59 -3.05 4.26
N ILE A 16 6.59 -3.12 3.38
CA ILE A 16 6.64 -4.03 2.23
C ILE A 16 7.83 -3.70 1.34
N SER A 17 8.07 -2.43 1.02
CA SER A 17 9.20 -2.05 0.17
C SER A 17 10.53 -2.48 0.78
N ASN A 18 10.73 -2.24 2.08
CA ASN A 18 11.95 -2.62 2.80
C ASN A 18 12.17 -4.13 2.91
N PHE A 19 11.09 -4.93 2.96
CA PHE A 19 11.19 -6.39 3.07
C PHE A 19 11.09 -7.14 1.73
N THR A 20 10.83 -6.43 0.63
CA THR A 20 10.66 -7.05 -0.69
C THR A 20 11.69 -6.51 -1.68
N TYR A 21 11.32 -5.50 -2.46
CA TYR A 21 12.07 -5.12 -3.64
C TYR A 21 13.28 -4.21 -3.33
N LEU A 22 13.29 -3.44 -2.23
CA LEU A 22 14.46 -2.64 -1.85
C LEU A 22 15.67 -3.48 -1.41
N LEU A 23 15.46 -4.74 -1.03
CA LEU A 23 16.55 -5.68 -0.74
C LEU A 23 17.20 -6.24 -2.00
N LEU A 24 16.58 -6.08 -3.18
CA LEU A 24 17.13 -6.59 -4.41
C LEU A 24 18.33 -5.74 -4.85
N PRO A 25 19.43 -6.37 -5.31
CA PRO A 25 20.60 -5.65 -5.83
C PRO A 25 20.27 -4.67 -6.95
N PHE A 26 19.18 -4.92 -7.67
CA PHE A 26 18.67 -4.06 -8.74
C PHE A 26 18.32 -2.64 -8.25
N PHE A 27 17.80 -2.49 -7.03
CA PHE A 27 17.38 -1.20 -6.45
C PHE A 27 18.50 -0.52 -5.65
N GLN A 28 19.71 -1.06 -5.66
CA GLN A 28 20.88 -0.37 -5.14
C GLN A 28 21.43 0.56 -6.23
N TYR A 29 21.07 1.84 -6.18
CA TYR A 29 21.56 2.84 -7.13
C TYR A 29 22.53 3.82 -6.47
N LYS A 30 23.57 4.19 -7.23
CA LYS A 30 24.48 5.31 -6.92
C LYS A 30 24.23 6.38 -7.97
N LEU A 31 23.69 7.52 -7.56
CA LEU A 31 23.38 8.62 -8.48
C LEU A 31 24.65 9.25 -9.08
N PHE A 32 25.78 9.11 -8.39
CA PHE A 32 27.10 9.55 -8.84
C PHE A 32 28.09 8.40 -8.70
N SER A 33 28.77 8.05 -9.79
CA SER A 33 29.97 7.19 -9.79
C SER A 33 31.07 7.94 -10.52
N ASP A 34 32.24 8.04 -9.92
CA ASP A 34 33.44 8.62 -10.54
C ASP A 34 33.24 10.03 -11.12
N GLY A 35 32.45 10.85 -10.43
CA GLY A 35 32.17 12.24 -10.81
C GLY A 35 31.20 12.41 -11.98
N GLN A 36 30.63 11.32 -12.52
CA GLN A 36 29.66 11.36 -13.60
C GLN A 36 28.27 10.91 -13.12
N PHE A 37 27.25 11.53 -13.71
CA PHE A 37 25.86 11.18 -13.47
C PHE A 37 25.50 9.92 -14.26
N VAL A 38 24.97 8.92 -13.55
CA VAL A 38 24.60 7.63 -14.15
C VAL A 38 23.11 7.62 -14.45
N TRP A 39 22.75 7.76 -15.73
CA TRP A 39 21.34 7.76 -16.18
C TRP A 39 20.58 6.47 -15.83
N GLU A 40 21.25 5.32 -15.81
CA GLU A 40 20.64 4.06 -15.39
C GLU A 40 20.20 4.08 -13.92
N SER A 41 20.96 4.75 -13.05
CA SER A 41 20.60 4.93 -11.64
C SER A 41 19.36 5.81 -11.49
N LEU A 42 19.21 6.83 -12.34
CA LEU A 42 18.01 7.67 -12.35
C LEU A 42 16.77 6.86 -12.76
N PHE A 43 16.89 6.02 -13.79
CA PHE A 43 15.79 5.17 -14.24
C PHE A 43 15.36 4.19 -13.14
N LYS A 44 16.32 3.54 -12.47
CA LYS A 44 16.06 2.66 -11.33
C LYS A 44 15.36 3.39 -10.18
N PHE A 45 15.77 4.63 -9.90
CA PHE A 45 15.13 5.49 -8.90
C PHE A 45 13.69 5.85 -9.27
N VAL A 46 13.42 6.18 -10.54
CA VAL A 46 12.05 6.46 -11.00
C VAL A 46 11.17 5.21 -10.89
N LEU A 47 11.70 4.04 -11.24
CA LEU A 47 10.99 2.76 -11.07
C LEU A 47 10.67 2.46 -9.60
N ASP A 48 11.61 2.73 -8.69
CA ASP A 48 11.42 2.59 -7.24
C ASP A 48 10.24 3.45 -6.75
N ILE A 49 10.25 4.74 -7.10
CA ILE A 49 9.15 5.66 -6.76
C ILE A 49 7.83 5.17 -7.35
N ALA A 50 7.82 4.75 -8.61
CA ALA A 50 6.60 4.26 -9.26
C ALA A 50 6.04 3.03 -8.54
N LEU A 51 6.89 2.07 -8.18
CA LEU A 51 6.49 0.88 -7.40
C LEU A 51 5.96 1.25 -6.03
N PHE A 52 6.63 2.16 -5.32
CA PHE A 52 6.19 2.64 -4.02
C PHE A 52 4.81 3.29 -4.11
N VAL A 53 4.58 4.15 -5.11
CA VAL A 53 3.29 4.81 -5.34
C VAL A 53 2.18 3.79 -5.60
N VAL A 54 2.44 2.79 -6.46
CA VAL A 54 1.46 1.74 -6.75
C VAL A 54 1.09 0.96 -5.48
N LEU A 55 2.08 0.58 -4.67
CA LEU A 55 1.86 -0.11 -3.40
C LEU A 55 1.10 0.77 -2.40
N TYR A 56 1.48 2.02 -2.27
CA TYR A 56 0.83 2.97 -1.37
C TYR A 56 -0.63 3.18 -1.73
N VAL A 57 -0.92 3.43 -3.02
CA VAL A 57 -2.28 3.61 -3.52
C VAL A 57 -3.10 2.33 -3.34
N GLY A 58 -2.52 1.17 -3.66
CA GLY A 58 -3.15 -0.14 -3.44
C GLY A 58 -3.54 -0.35 -1.98
N MET A 59 -2.61 -0.11 -1.06
CA MET A 59 -2.86 -0.23 0.38
C MET A 59 -3.90 0.77 0.88
N TYR A 60 -3.85 2.01 0.39
CA TYR A 60 -4.83 3.02 0.72
C TYR A 60 -6.25 2.55 0.34
N TYR A 61 -6.46 2.04 -0.87
CA TYR A 61 -7.79 1.52 -1.24
C TYR A 61 -8.19 0.25 -0.48
N LEU A 62 -7.23 -0.65 -0.23
CA LEU A 62 -7.47 -1.90 0.51
C LEU A 62 -8.02 -1.64 1.91
N ILE A 63 -7.48 -0.65 2.63
CA ILE A 63 -7.96 -0.28 3.97
C ILE A 63 -9.43 0.15 3.94
N SER A 64 -9.83 0.93 2.92
CA SER A 64 -11.24 1.32 2.76
C SER A 64 -12.15 0.14 2.40
N PHE A 65 -11.65 -0.75 1.55
CA PHE A 65 -12.39 -1.95 1.17
C PHE A 65 -12.70 -2.82 2.40
N ILE A 66 -11.69 -3.09 3.24
CA ILE A 66 -11.83 -3.89 4.47
C ILE A 66 -12.87 -3.28 5.43
N GLN A 67 -12.85 -1.96 5.62
CA GLN A 67 -13.85 -1.28 6.46
C GLN A 67 -15.26 -1.43 5.91
N SER A 68 -15.45 -1.24 4.60
CA SER A 68 -16.76 -1.39 3.96
C SER A 68 -17.28 -2.82 4.03
N TRP A 69 -16.39 -3.81 3.87
CA TRP A 69 -16.73 -5.23 3.93
C TRP A 69 -17.16 -5.64 5.33
N ARG A 70 -16.43 -5.21 6.36
CA ARG A 70 -16.79 -5.45 7.77
C ARG A 70 -18.14 -4.82 8.14
N MET A 71 -18.45 -3.64 7.60
CA MET A 71 -19.75 -3.01 7.81
C MET A 71 -20.88 -3.80 7.14
N ARG A 72 -20.71 -4.24 5.88
CA ARG A 72 -21.71 -5.09 5.21
C ARG A 72 -21.97 -6.38 5.98
N ALA A 73 -20.93 -7.06 6.44
CA ALA A 73 -21.08 -8.29 7.23
C ALA A 73 -21.92 -8.07 8.51
N ARG A 74 -21.76 -6.91 9.17
CA ARG A 74 -22.58 -6.55 10.34
C ARG A 74 -24.03 -6.24 9.98
N TYR A 75 -24.26 -5.52 8.88
CA TYR A 75 -25.61 -5.24 8.39
C TYR A 75 -26.35 -6.53 8.01
N ASP A 76 -25.69 -7.44 7.30
CA ASP A 76 -26.26 -8.73 6.91
C ASP A 76 -26.58 -9.61 8.11
N ALA A 77 -25.72 -9.60 9.14
CA ALA A 77 -25.98 -10.31 10.40
C ALA A 77 -27.21 -9.73 11.13
N ALA A 78 -27.30 -8.41 11.25
CA ALA A 78 -28.42 -7.74 11.92
C ALA A 78 -29.76 -7.93 11.17
N GLN A 79 -29.75 -7.96 9.83
CA GLN A 79 -30.96 -8.28 9.06
C GLN A 79 -31.41 -9.73 9.28
N LYS A 80 -30.48 -10.68 9.37
CA LYS A 80 -30.81 -12.08 9.66
C LYS A 80 -31.41 -12.27 11.06
N GLU A 81 -30.94 -11.55 12.06
CA GLU A 81 -31.51 -11.58 13.42
C GLU A 81 -32.93 -11.02 13.44
N ARG A 82 -33.17 -9.86 12.82
CA ARG A 82 -34.51 -9.26 12.72
C ARG A 82 -35.51 -10.10 11.91
N ALA A 83 -35.03 -10.87 10.94
CA ALA A 83 -35.86 -11.80 10.18
C ALA A 83 -36.29 -13.02 11.02
N LYS A 84 -35.44 -13.44 11.98
CA LYS A 84 -35.75 -14.53 12.92
C LYS A 84 -36.69 -14.10 14.05
N GLU A 85 -36.63 -12.86 14.50
CA GLU A 85 -37.54 -12.31 15.53
C GLU A 85 -38.98 -12.08 15.02
N LYS A 86 -39.17 -12.06 13.70
CA LYS A 86 -40.49 -11.86 13.06
C LYS A 86 -41.20 -13.16 12.65
N GLN A 87 -40.58 -14.32 12.86
CA GLN A 87 -41.19 -15.65 12.70
C GLN A 87 -41.61 -16.19 14.05
#